data_AF-A0A316TPN4-F1
#
_entry.id   AF-A0A316TPN4-F1
#
_cell.length_a   1.000
_cell.length_b   1.000
_cell.length_c   1.000
_cell.angle_alpha   90.00
_cell.angle_beta   90.00
_cell.angle_gamma   90.00
#
_symmetry.space_group_name_H-M   'P 1'
#
loop_
_entity.id
_entity.type
_entity.pdbx_description
1 polymer ?
#
loop_
_entity_poly.entity_id
_entity_poly.type
_entity_poly.pdbx_seq_one_letter_code
_entity_poly.pdbx_strand_id
1 'polypeptide(L)'
;MSALTSVRPVVGQASRRSVAYAFLAAAGSWLVYVALIATLTADYEQALEKAADASGTAVNRLPAETLAELAAEHPASNVTGVFLLLVPALLLIATRRLATITGDRWGVRFGWAGAVVLWSYLGLTFGLLADPDSLPPLTRDLDVLTVPLVSAGSVLGIAAFVASVLALRRHGCRRVACTVAVVLVVADLVISTVLLVTSGFDEPIAPIALLPAELIVGIALLIGSRR
;
A
#
# COMPACT_ATOMS: atom_id res chain seq x y z
N MET A 1 32.31 -26.41 -32.09
CA MET A 1 32.23 -25.40 -31.01
C MET A 1 30.78 -25.07 -30.79
N SER A 2 30.27 -25.41 -29.60
CA SER A 2 28.85 -25.49 -29.29
C SER A 2 28.21 -24.11 -29.17
N ALA A 3 27.08 -23.91 -29.87
CA ALA A 3 26.24 -22.75 -29.70
C ALA A 3 25.62 -22.78 -28.30
N LEU A 4 26.01 -21.82 -27.45
CA LEU A 4 25.29 -21.48 -26.23
C LEU A 4 23.92 -20.92 -26.63
N THR A 5 22.97 -21.81 -26.90
CA THR A 5 21.55 -21.48 -26.89
C THR A 5 21.22 -21.00 -25.49
N SER A 6 21.16 -19.68 -25.31
CA SER A 6 20.57 -19.08 -24.13
C SER A 6 19.09 -19.47 -24.13
N VAL A 7 18.77 -20.58 -23.46
CA VAL A 7 17.40 -20.96 -23.13
C VAL A 7 16.92 -19.88 -22.17
N ARG A 8 16.37 -18.78 -22.72
CA ARG A 8 15.56 -17.87 -21.91
C ARG A 8 14.45 -18.73 -21.36
N PRO A 9 14.25 -18.79 -20.03
CA PRO A 9 13.17 -19.57 -19.48
C PRO A 9 11.89 -19.05 -20.13
N VAL A 10 11.21 -19.93 -20.86
CA VAL A 10 9.85 -19.70 -21.30
C VAL A 10 9.03 -19.71 -20.02
N VAL A 11 9.01 -18.56 -19.34
CA VAL A 11 8.14 -18.30 -18.22
C VAL A 11 6.74 -18.54 -18.76
N GLY A 12 6.13 -19.64 -18.31
CA GLY A 12 4.87 -20.11 -18.87
C GLY A 12 3.82 -18.99 -18.86
N GLN A 13 3.01 -18.94 -19.92
CA GLN A 13 1.92 -17.98 -20.10
C GLN A 13 1.03 -17.88 -18.84
N ALA A 14 0.80 -19.01 -18.17
CA ALA A 14 0.06 -19.09 -16.89
C ALA A 14 0.75 -18.33 -15.74
N SER A 15 2.08 -18.37 -15.65
CA SER A 15 2.85 -17.67 -14.62
C SER A 15 2.79 -16.16 -14.81
N ARG A 16 2.87 -15.68 -16.06
CA ARG A 16 2.70 -14.24 -16.39
C ARG A 16 1.29 -13.74 -16.10
N ARG A 17 0.26 -14.53 -16.43
CA ARG A 17 -1.14 -14.21 -16.09
C ARG A 17 -1.35 -14.16 -14.59
N SER A 18 -0.76 -15.10 -13.84
CA SER A 18 -0.83 -15.13 -12.38
C SER A 18 -0.25 -13.88 -11.71
N VAL A 19 0.89 -13.37 -12.23
CA VAL A 19 1.47 -12.08 -11.78
C VAL A 19 0.58 -10.92 -12.18
N ALA A 20 0.06 -10.91 -13.41
CA ALA A 20 -0.81 -9.86 -13.89
C ALA A 20 -2.08 -9.73 -13.04
N TYR A 21 -2.74 -10.85 -12.74
CA TYR A 21 -3.91 -10.88 -11.86
C TYR A 21 -3.58 -10.45 -10.44
N ALA A 22 -2.38 -10.73 -9.92
CA ALA A 22 -1.99 -10.27 -8.60
C ALA A 22 -1.85 -8.75 -8.53
N PHE A 23 -1.22 -8.11 -9.54
CA PHE A 23 -1.17 -6.64 -9.63
C PHE A 23 -2.56 -6.03 -9.83
N LEU A 24 -3.42 -6.63 -10.64
CA LEU A 24 -4.79 -6.15 -10.83
C LEU A 24 -5.65 -6.33 -9.58
N ALA A 25 -5.43 -7.40 -8.81
CA ALA A 25 -6.11 -7.59 -7.53
C ALA A 25 -5.67 -6.54 -6.50
N ALA A 26 -4.37 -6.22 -6.43
CA ALA A 26 -3.86 -5.13 -5.60
C ALA A 26 -4.47 -3.78 -6.02
N ALA A 27 -4.46 -3.46 -7.32
CA ALA A 27 -5.11 -2.25 -7.83
C ALA A 27 -6.62 -2.22 -7.55
N GLY A 28 -7.30 -3.35 -7.73
CA GLY A 28 -8.72 -3.50 -7.44
C GLY A 28 -9.03 -3.30 -5.96
N SER A 29 -8.14 -3.75 -5.06
CA SER A 29 -8.28 -3.50 -3.63
C SER A 29 -8.19 -2.01 -3.29
N TRP A 30 -7.33 -1.24 -3.95
CA TRP A 30 -7.33 0.21 -3.76
C TRP A 30 -8.66 0.86 -4.15
N LEU A 31 -9.26 0.46 -5.27
CA LEU A 31 -10.56 0.98 -5.70
C LEU A 31 -11.68 0.62 -4.71
N VAL A 32 -11.69 -0.63 -4.22
CA VAL A 32 -12.67 -1.06 -3.22
C VAL A 32 -12.47 -0.29 -1.91
N TYR A 33 -11.23 -0.10 -1.47
CA TYR A 33 -10.91 0.69 -0.28
C TYR A 33 -11.42 2.13 -0.40
N VAL A 34 -11.16 2.81 -1.51
CA VAL A 34 -11.65 4.19 -1.76
C VAL A 34 -13.17 4.23 -1.75
N ALA A 35 -13.83 3.27 -2.40
CA ALA A 35 -15.29 3.21 -2.41
C ALA A 35 -15.87 2.98 -1.02
N LEU A 36 -15.25 2.09 -0.23
CA LEU A 36 -15.66 1.83 1.15
C LEU A 36 -15.44 3.04 2.05
N ILE A 37 -14.33 3.77 1.90
CA ILE A 37 -14.12 5.04 2.61
C ILE A 37 -15.21 6.04 2.24
N ALA A 38 -15.38 6.32 0.95
CA ALA A 38 -16.33 7.32 0.49
C ALA A 38 -17.80 7.01 0.88
N THR A 39 -18.11 5.77 1.24
CA THR A 39 -19.48 5.34 1.58
C THR A 39 -19.70 5.02 3.05
N LEU A 40 -18.73 4.39 3.73
CA LEU A 40 -18.86 3.91 5.10
C LEU A 40 -18.18 4.82 6.13
N THR A 41 -17.27 5.70 5.69
CA THR A 41 -16.55 6.61 6.60
C THR A 41 -16.88 8.08 6.39
N ALA A 42 -17.75 8.45 5.44
CA ALA A 42 -18.07 9.86 5.20
C ALA A 42 -18.58 10.60 6.45
N ASP A 43 -19.52 10.01 7.19
CA ASP A 43 -20.05 10.60 8.43
C ASP A 43 -19.01 10.60 9.56
N TYR A 44 -18.15 9.57 9.58
CA TYR A 44 -17.07 9.45 10.56
C TYR A 44 -15.97 10.49 10.31
N GLU A 45 -15.57 10.71 9.05
CA GLU A 45 -14.61 11.75 8.64
C GLU A 45 -15.14 13.14 8.98
N GLN A 46 -16.42 13.42 8.72
CA GLN A 46 -17.01 14.70 9.14
C GLN A 46 -17.03 14.88 10.66
N ALA A 47 -17.24 13.80 11.42
CA ALA A 47 -17.21 13.86 12.88
C ALA A 47 -15.78 14.11 13.39
N LEU A 48 -14.79 13.46 12.77
CA LEU A 48 -13.36 13.71 13.03
C LEU A 48 -12.96 15.15 12.71
N GLU A 49 -13.36 15.68 11.56
CA GLU A 49 -13.09 17.07 11.17
C GLU A 49 -13.70 18.05 12.17
N LYS A 50 -14.96 17.83 12.59
CA LYS A 50 -15.61 18.68 13.61
C LYS A 50 -14.90 18.63 14.96
N ALA A 51 -14.45 17.44 15.38
CA ALA A 51 -13.70 17.29 16.62
C ALA A 51 -12.33 17.98 16.54
N ALA A 52 -11.67 17.90 15.39
CA ALA A 52 -10.40 18.57 15.11
C ALA A 52 -10.57 20.10 15.14
N ASP A 53 -11.59 20.62 14.46
CA ASP A 53 -11.93 22.05 14.46
C ASP A 53 -12.25 22.56 15.88
N ALA A 54 -13.01 21.77 16.67
CA ALA A 54 -13.38 22.12 18.03
C ALA A 54 -12.17 22.16 18.99
N SER A 55 -11.16 21.32 18.75
CA SER A 55 -9.94 21.25 19.55
C SER A 55 -8.80 22.11 19.01
N GLY A 56 -8.93 22.66 17.80
CA GLY A 56 -7.89 23.44 17.14
C GLY A 56 -6.65 22.60 16.77
N THR A 57 -6.82 21.29 16.58
CA THR A 57 -5.75 20.36 16.20
C THR A 57 -6.04 19.70 14.85
N ALA A 58 -5.06 19.01 14.28
CA ALA A 58 -5.28 18.20 13.07
C ALA A 58 -5.96 16.87 13.42
N VAL A 59 -6.73 16.30 12.49
CA VAL A 59 -7.48 15.03 12.68
C VAL A 59 -6.59 13.88 13.18
N ASN A 60 -5.37 13.78 12.66
CA ASN A 60 -4.39 12.76 13.04
C ASN A 60 -3.73 12.98 14.42
N ARG A 61 -4.04 14.10 15.09
CA ARG A 61 -3.58 14.45 16.44
C ARG A 61 -4.72 14.50 17.46
N LEU A 62 -5.90 14.00 17.09
CA LEU A 62 -7.00 13.86 18.02
C LEU A 62 -6.64 12.87 19.13
N PRO A 63 -7.03 13.15 20.39
CA PRO A 63 -6.78 12.23 21.49
C PRO A 63 -7.35 10.83 21.22
N ALA A 64 -6.65 9.79 21.65
CA ALA A 64 -7.08 8.41 21.48
C ALA A 64 -8.48 8.12 22.06
N GLU A 65 -8.84 8.79 23.16
CA GLU A 65 -10.17 8.69 23.77
C GLU A 65 -11.26 9.24 22.83
N THR A 66 -11.05 10.41 22.23
CA THR A 66 -11.97 11.01 21.25
C THR A 66 -12.11 10.13 20.00
N LEU A 67 -11.00 9.55 19.53
CA LEU A 67 -11.03 8.60 18.41
C LEU A 67 -11.81 7.33 18.76
N ALA A 68 -11.66 6.81 19.98
CA ALA A 68 -12.37 5.62 20.43
C ALA A 68 -13.88 5.88 20.57
N GLU A 69 -14.29 7.03 21.11
CA GLU A 69 -15.69 7.44 21.18
C GLU A 69 -16.33 7.54 19.79
N LEU A 70 -15.69 8.27 18.87
CA LEU A 70 -16.17 8.42 17.50
C LEU A 70 -16.20 7.07 16.75
N ALA A 71 -15.20 6.20 16.96
CA ALA A 71 -15.20 4.87 16.34
C ALA A 71 -16.32 3.97 16.87
N ALA A 72 -16.72 4.13 18.14
CA ALA A 72 -17.86 3.41 18.73
C ALA A 72 -19.20 3.90 18.17
N GLU A 73 -19.33 5.20 17.88
CA GLU A 73 -20.51 5.79 17.23
C GLU A 73 -20.62 5.43 15.75
N HIS A 74 -19.49 5.14 15.10
CA HIS A 74 -19.41 4.83 13.68
C HIS A 74 -18.79 3.44 13.41
N PRO A 75 -19.40 2.32 13.84
CA PRO A 75 -18.78 0.99 13.77
C PRO A 75 -18.55 0.48 12.34
N ALA A 76 -19.27 1.01 11.35
CA ALA A 76 -19.05 0.70 9.93
C ALA A 76 -17.67 1.18 9.44
N SER A 77 -17.08 2.21 10.06
CA SER A 77 -15.75 2.71 9.73
C SER A 77 -14.66 1.65 9.93
N ASN A 78 -14.81 0.79 10.94
CA ASN A 78 -13.86 -0.29 11.26
C ASN A 78 -13.70 -1.30 10.11
N VAL A 79 -14.70 -1.44 9.25
CA VAL A 79 -14.64 -2.32 8.07
C VAL A 79 -13.57 -1.85 7.08
N THR A 80 -13.36 -0.54 6.96
CA THR A 80 -12.32 0.03 6.09
C THR A 80 -10.91 -0.32 6.57
N GLY A 81 -10.70 -0.35 7.90
CA GLY A 81 -9.45 -0.77 8.53
C GLY A 81 -9.12 -2.24 8.26
N VAL A 82 -10.11 -3.13 8.24
CA VAL A 82 -9.91 -4.54 7.86
C VAL A 82 -9.49 -4.66 6.39
N PHE A 83 -10.07 -3.83 5.52
CA PHE A 83 -9.74 -3.87 4.10
C PHE A 83 -8.30 -3.42 3.82
N LEU A 84 -7.77 -2.49 4.62
CA LEU A 84 -6.37 -2.07 4.57
C LEU A 84 -5.36 -3.20 4.86
N LEU A 85 -5.77 -4.30 5.49
CA LEU A 85 -4.91 -5.49 5.67
C LEU A 85 -4.64 -6.22 4.35
N LEU A 86 -5.61 -6.18 3.42
CA LEU A 86 -5.57 -6.94 2.17
C LEU A 86 -4.56 -6.36 1.19
N VAL A 87 -4.44 -5.04 1.14
CA VAL A 87 -3.61 -4.34 0.17
C VAL A 87 -2.12 -4.71 0.27
N PRO A 88 -1.44 -4.60 1.44
CA PRO A 88 -0.06 -5.05 1.58
C PRO A 88 0.08 -6.56 1.37
N ALA A 89 -0.93 -7.37 1.71
CA ALA A 89 -0.92 -8.81 1.45
C ALA A 89 -0.90 -9.11 -0.06
N LEU A 90 -1.76 -8.45 -0.83
CA LEU A 90 -1.86 -8.64 -2.28
C LEU A 90 -0.60 -8.17 -3.00
N LEU A 91 -0.01 -7.04 -2.58
CA LEU A 91 1.28 -6.59 -3.09
C LEU A 91 2.39 -7.60 -2.77
N LEU A 92 2.45 -8.12 -1.55
CA LEU A 92 3.41 -9.15 -1.17
C LEU A 92 3.22 -10.45 -1.98
N ILE A 93 1.98 -10.85 -2.27
CA ILE A 93 1.68 -11.98 -3.15
C ILE A 93 2.17 -11.69 -4.58
N ALA A 94 1.92 -10.50 -5.11
CA ALA A 94 2.36 -10.10 -6.45
C ALA A 94 3.88 -10.13 -6.58
N THR A 95 4.60 -9.52 -5.62
CA THR A 95 6.07 -9.50 -5.59
C THR A 95 6.66 -10.90 -5.43
N ARG A 96 6.06 -11.77 -4.61
CA ARG A 96 6.48 -13.18 -4.47
C ARG A 96 6.30 -13.98 -5.75
N ARG A 97 5.13 -13.87 -6.39
CA ARG A 97 4.86 -14.53 -7.68
C ARG A 97 5.81 -14.03 -8.77
N LEU A 98 6.21 -12.76 -8.71
CA LEU A 98 7.18 -12.24 -9.65
C LEU A 98 8.60 -12.72 -9.35
N ALA A 99 8.98 -12.85 -8.08
CA ALA A 99 10.30 -13.33 -7.69
C ALA A 99 10.56 -14.77 -8.16
N THR A 100 9.54 -15.63 -8.22
CA THR A 100 9.68 -16.99 -8.76
C THR A 100 9.98 -17.00 -10.26
N ILE A 101 9.62 -15.93 -10.97
CA ILE A 101 9.88 -15.76 -12.40
C ILE A 101 11.23 -15.09 -12.65
N THR A 102 11.49 -14.00 -11.92
CA THR A 102 12.60 -13.09 -12.21
C THR A 102 13.86 -13.41 -11.41
N GLY A 103 13.74 -14.17 -10.31
CA GLY A 103 14.79 -14.41 -9.34
C GLY A 103 15.09 -13.21 -8.43
N ASP A 104 14.49 -12.04 -8.67
CA ASP A 104 14.74 -10.83 -7.88
C ASP A 104 13.99 -10.88 -6.55
N ARG A 105 14.75 -10.82 -5.44
CA ARG A 105 14.20 -10.91 -4.08
C ARG A 105 13.97 -9.54 -3.44
N TRP A 106 14.41 -8.44 -4.05
CA TRP A 106 14.30 -7.12 -3.44
C TRP A 106 12.84 -6.69 -3.28
N GLY A 107 12.00 -6.92 -4.30
CA GLY A 107 10.56 -6.65 -4.22
C GLY A 107 9.90 -7.38 -3.05
N VAL A 108 10.28 -8.65 -2.81
CA VAL A 108 9.76 -9.45 -1.69
C VAL A 108 10.27 -8.95 -0.35
N ARG A 109 11.54 -8.56 -0.24
CA ARG A 109 12.14 -8.02 1.00
C ARG A 109 11.46 -6.72 1.42
N PHE A 110 11.33 -5.77 0.49
CA PHE A 110 10.66 -4.51 0.76
C PHE A 110 9.16 -4.72 1.03
N GLY A 111 8.50 -5.60 0.28
CA GLY A 111 7.10 -5.94 0.51
C GLY A 111 6.86 -6.53 1.90
N TRP A 112 7.76 -7.41 2.36
CA TRP A 112 7.69 -7.95 3.72
C TRP A 112 7.93 -6.89 4.78
N ALA A 113 8.96 -6.05 4.62
CA ALA A 113 9.24 -4.97 5.56
C ALA A 113 8.04 -4.01 5.67
N GLY A 114 7.47 -3.60 4.54
CA GLY A 114 6.29 -2.72 4.50
C GLY A 114 5.06 -3.38 5.13
N ALA A 115 4.81 -4.67 4.83
CA ALA A 115 3.71 -5.41 5.42
C ALA A 115 3.84 -5.54 6.94
N VAL A 116 5.05 -5.81 7.45
CA VAL A 116 5.30 -5.87 8.90
C VAL A 116 4.99 -4.52 9.55
N VAL A 117 5.50 -3.41 9.00
CA VAL A 117 5.24 -2.06 9.55
C VAL A 117 3.74 -1.76 9.58
N LEU A 118 3.03 -1.97 8.47
CA LEU A 118 1.61 -1.66 8.35
C LEU A 118 0.72 -2.58 9.19
N TRP A 119 1.01 -3.89 9.23
CA TRP A 119 0.24 -4.82 10.05
C TRP A 119 0.50 -4.62 11.54
N SER A 120 1.73 -4.28 11.94
CA SER A 120 2.01 -3.90 13.33
C SER A 120 1.25 -2.64 13.71
N TYR A 121 1.26 -1.60 12.86
CA TYR A 121 0.45 -0.39 13.07
C TYR A 121 -1.04 -0.74 13.23
N LEU A 122 -1.62 -1.48 12.28
CA LEU A 122 -3.03 -1.87 12.33
C LEU A 122 -3.35 -2.72 13.58
N GLY A 123 -2.46 -3.64 13.95
CA GLY A 123 -2.61 -4.44 15.17
C GLY A 123 -2.63 -3.59 16.44
N LEU A 124 -1.78 -2.56 16.50
CA LEU A 124 -1.79 -1.58 17.60
C LEU A 124 -3.06 -0.74 17.61
N THR A 125 -3.53 -0.28 16.45
CA THR A 125 -4.81 0.43 16.32
C THR A 125 -5.99 -0.42 16.77
N PHE A 126 -6.06 -1.69 16.35
CA PHE A 126 -7.11 -2.61 16.81
C PHE A 126 -7.02 -2.91 18.31
N GLY A 127 -5.80 -3.01 18.87
CA GLY A 127 -5.60 -3.15 20.30
C GLY A 127 -6.13 -1.94 21.08
N LEU A 128 -5.87 -0.72 20.60
CA LEU A 128 -6.38 0.52 21.21
C LEU A 128 -7.90 0.59 21.19
N LEU A 129 -8.52 0.18 20.09
CA LEU A 129 -9.98 0.13 19.97
C LEU A 129 -10.61 -0.92 20.89
N ALA A 130 -9.89 -2.01 21.20
CA ALA A 130 -10.42 -3.10 22.01
C ALA A 130 -10.29 -2.81 23.52
N ASP A 131 -9.13 -2.35 23.98
CA ASP A 131 -8.88 -2.01 25.39
C ASP A 131 -7.68 -1.05 25.50
N PRO A 132 -7.91 0.27 25.54
CA PRO A 132 -6.86 1.29 25.54
C PRO A 132 -6.02 1.26 26.84
N ASP A 133 -6.57 0.73 27.94
CA ASP A 133 -5.88 0.67 29.23
C ASP A 133 -4.88 -0.50 29.30
N SER A 134 -5.12 -1.57 28.53
CA SER A 134 -4.30 -2.78 28.50
C SER A 134 -2.97 -2.64 27.73
N LEU A 135 -2.83 -1.59 26.93
CA LEU A 135 -1.67 -1.40 26.06
C LEU A 135 -0.50 -0.69 26.78
N PRO A 136 0.77 -1.05 26.48
CA PRO A 136 1.94 -0.37 27.01
C PRO A 136 1.88 1.17 26.83
N PRO A 137 2.53 1.97 27.70
CA PRO A 137 2.47 3.43 27.61
C PRO A 137 2.89 3.99 26.25
N LEU A 138 3.90 3.38 25.61
CA LEU A 138 4.39 3.76 24.27
C LEU A 138 3.37 3.57 23.13
N THR A 139 2.33 2.77 23.36
CA THR A 139 1.26 2.52 22.39
C THR A 139 0.05 3.41 22.62
N ARG A 140 0.02 4.21 23.70
CA ARG A 140 -1.00 5.25 23.92
C ARG A 140 -0.73 6.49 23.07
N ASP A 141 0.53 6.76 22.72
CA ASP A 141 0.95 7.84 21.80
C ASP A 141 1.01 7.36 20.32
N LEU A 142 0.11 6.44 19.93
CA LEU A 142 0.10 5.90 18.57
C LEU A 142 -0.25 6.99 17.53
N ASP A 143 -0.93 8.06 17.94
CA ASP A 143 -1.19 9.26 17.15
C ASP A 143 0.12 9.87 16.60
N VAL A 144 1.14 10.03 17.46
CA VAL A 144 2.47 10.55 17.07
C VAL A 144 3.20 9.60 16.10
N LEU A 145 2.94 8.29 16.22
CA LEU A 145 3.57 7.26 15.38
C LEU A 145 2.81 6.95 14.08
N THR A 146 1.56 7.38 13.96
CA THR A 146 0.69 7.08 12.81
C THR A 146 1.30 7.57 11.51
N VAL A 147 1.63 8.86 11.43
CA VAL A 147 2.21 9.45 10.22
C VAL A 147 3.55 8.81 9.85
N PRO A 148 4.53 8.64 10.77
CA PRO A 148 5.77 7.93 10.48
C PRO A 148 5.58 6.49 10.02
N LEU A 149 4.74 5.70 10.69
CA LEU A 149 4.56 4.27 10.40
C LEU A 149 3.84 4.05 9.07
N VAL A 150 2.75 4.79 8.83
CA VAL A 150 2.00 4.70 7.57
C VAL A 150 2.87 5.17 6.40
N SER A 151 3.64 6.26 6.59
CA SER A 151 4.56 6.75 5.55
C SER A 151 5.68 5.76 5.27
N ALA A 152 6.32 5.20 6.31
CA ALA A 152 7.38 4.21 6.16
C ALA A 152 6.87 2.94 5.46
N GLY A 153 5.70 2.44 5.87
CA GLY A 153 5.05 1.30 5.23
C GLY A 153 4.75 1.55 3.75
N SER A 154 4.25 2.75 3.43
CA SER A 154 3.93 3.16 2.05
C SER A 154 5.18 3.28 1.17
N VAL A 155 6.25 3.90 1.68
CA VAL A 155 7.54 3.98 0.98
C VAL A 155 8.12 2.59 0.72
N LEU A 156 8.02 1.68 1.69
CA LEU A 156 8.46 0.28 1.52
C LEU A 156 7.61 -0.45 0.48
N GLY A 157 6.30 -0.23 0.46
CA GLY A 157 5.40 -0.74 -0.59
C GLY A 157 5.77 -0.21 -1.98
N ILE A 158 6.04 1.09 -2.08
CA ILE A 158 6.52 1.73 -3.31
C ILE A 158 7.87 1.14 -3.76
N ALA A 159 8.83 0.99 -2.86
CA ALA A 159 10.11 0.37 -3.15
C ALA A 159 9.94 -1.09 -3.62
N ALA A 160 9.01 -1.83 -3.00
CA ALA A 160 8.68 -3.20 -3.40
C ALA A 160 8.13 -3.27 -4.83
N PHE A 161 7.21 -2.37 -5.17
CA PHE A 161 6.66 -2.24 -6.51
C PHE A 161 7.74 -1.87 -7.53
N VAL A 162 8.52 -0.81 -7.27
CA VAL A 162 9.58 -0.35 -8.17
C VAL A 162 10.62 -1.44 -8.42
N ALA A 163 11.08 -2.13 -7.36
CA ALA A 163 12.03 -3.24 -7.50
C ALA A 163 11.44 -4.36 -8.38
N SER A 164 10.16 -4.69 -8.19
CA SER A 164 9.44 -5.69 -8.98
C SER A 164 9.34 -5.29 -10.46
N VAL A 165 8.93 -4.05 -10.74
CA VAL A 165 8.76 -3.57 -12.12
C VAL A 165 10.10 -3.42 -12.84
N LEU A 166 11.16 -3.02 -12.15
CA LEU A 166 12.51 -3.00 -12.71
C LEU A 166 13.01 -4.42 -13.03
N ALA A 167 12.70 -5.42 -12.20
CA ALA A 167 13.01 -6.81 -12.50
C ALA A 167 12.29 -7.29 -13.77
N LEU A 168 10.99 -6.99 -13.92
CA LEU A 168 10.23 -7.26 -15.15
C LEU A 168 10.88 -6.62 -16.39
N ARG A 169 11.28 -5.35 -16.26
CA ARG A 169 11.93 -4.59 -17.34
C ARG A 169 13.27 -5.22 -17.76
N ARG A 170 14.10 -5.64 -16.79
CA ARG A 170 15.40 -6.31 -17.05
C ARG A 170 15.21 -7.63 -17.80
N HIS A 171 14.14 -8.38 -17.48
CA HIS A 171 13.75 -9.60 -18.19
C HIS A 171 13.14 -9.35 -19.59
N GLY A 172 13.10 -8.10 -20.05
CA GLY A 172 12.61 -7.74 -21.39
C GLY A 172 11.09 -7.70 -21.51
N CYS A 173 10.35 -7.85 -20.41
CA CYS A 173 8.89 -7.79 -20.41
C CYS A 173 8.41 -6.33 -20.40
N ARG A 174 7.59 -5.95 -21.39
CA ARG A 174 6.78 -4.71 -21.40
C ARG A 174 7.54 -3.45 -20.93
N ARG A 175 8.72 -3.21 -21.51
CA ARG A 175 9.65 -2.13 -21.10
C ARG A 175 9.02 -0.74 -21.00
N VAL A 176 8.17 -0.35 -21.96
CA VAL A 176 7.51 0.96 -21.96
C VAL A 176 6.55 1.08 -20.77
N ALA A 177 5.64 0.12 -20.61
CA ALA A 177 4.70 0.11 -19.48
C ALA A 177 5.42 0.09 -18.13
N CYS A 178 6.49 -0.70 -18.00
CA CYS A 178 7.32 -0.71 -16.79
C CYS A 178 7.98 0.64 -16.52
N THR A 179 8.44 1.35 -17.57
CA THR A 179 9.07 2.66 -17.43
C THR A 179 8.05 3.72 -17.01
N VAL A 180 6.89 3.75 -17.67
CA VAL A 180 5.79 4.67 -17.33
C VAL A 180 5.34 4.43 -15.88
N ALA A 181 5.14 3.18 -15.47
CA ALA A 181 4.74 2.84 -14.11
C ALA A 181 5.75 3.31 -13.06
N VAL A 182 7.06 3.11 -13.30
CA VAL A 182 8.10 3.60 -12.38
C VAL A 182 8.11 5.12 -12.31
N VAL A 183 8.01 5.82 -13.45
CA VAL A 183 8.00 7.29 -13.48
C VAL A 183 6.81 7.84 -12.70
N LEU A 184 5.62 7.28 -12.90
CA LEU A 184 4.42 7.72 -12.18
C LEU A 184 4.57 7.54 -10.67
N VAL A 185 5.02 6.37 -10.22
CA VAL A 185 5.20 6.09 -8.78
C VAL A 185 6.28 6.97 -8.16
N VAL A 186 7.37 7.23 -8.87
CA VAL A 186 8.44 8.12 -8.38
C VAL A 186 7.95 9.57 -8.31
N ALA A 187 7.25 10.06 -9.33
CA ALA A 187 6.68 11.40 -9.33
C ALA A 187 5.68 11.58 -8.17
N ASP A 188 4.81 10.59 -7.97
CA ASP A 188 3.84 10.61 -6.88
C ASP A 188 4.52 10.56 -5.50
N LEU A 189 5.54 9.72 -5.32
CA LEU A 189 6.34 9.71 -4.09
C LEU A 189 6.97 11.07 -3.80
N VAL A 190 7.48 11.76 -4.82
CA VAL A 190 8.05 13.10 -4.67
C VAL A 190 6.96 14.09 -4.24
N ILE A 191 5.81 14.10 -4.92
CA ILE A 191 4.68 14.98 -4.57
C ILE A 191 4.21 14.71 -3.13
N SER A 192 4.00 13.44 -2.77
CA SER A 192 3.58 13.03 -1.43
C SER A 192 4.61 13.39 -0.36
N THR A 193 5.91 13.32 -0.67
CA THR A 193 6.97 13.73 0.26
C THR A 193 6.97 15.25 0.45
N VAL A 194 6.77 16.02 -0.62
CA VAL A 194 6.63 17.48 -0.53
C VAL A 194 5.42 17.82 0.33
N LEU A 195 4.27 17.20 0.09
CA LEU A 195 3.04 17.42 0.87
C LEU A 195 3.24 17.12 2.35
N LEU A 196 3.81 15.96 2.69
CA LEU A 196 4.17 15.58 4.06
C LEU A 196 5.02 16.65 4.76
N VAL A 197 6.04 17.19 4.06
CA VAL A 197 6.93 18.20 4.63
C VAL A 197 6.21 19.55 4.77
N THR A 198 5.44 19.96 3.77
CA THR A 198 4.73 21.24 3.77
C THR A 198 3.56 21.28 4.74
N SER A 199 2.96 20.13 5.05
CA SER A 199 1.91 20.00 6.08
C SER A 199 2.48 19.91 7.49
N GLY A 200 3.80 19.99 7.69
CA GLY A 200 4.40 19.87 9.01
C GLY A 200 4.28 18.46 9.60
N PHE A 201 4.27 17.43 8.74
CA PHE A 201 4.11 16.02 9.09
C PHE A 201 2.73 15.64 9.62
N ASP A 202 1.68 16.34 9.16
CA ASP A 202 0.29 16.03 9.53
C ASP A 202 -0.35 15.00 8.61
N GLU A 203 0.09 14.90 7.36
CA GLU A 203 -0.49 13.99 6.39
C GLU A 203 0.49 12.88 5.99
N PRO A 204 0.14 11.60 6.13
CA PRO A 204 1.02 10.51 5.74
C PRO A 204 1.19 10.41 4.22
N ILE A 205 2.31 9.83 3.78
CA ILE A 205 2.47 9.43 2.38
C ILE A 205 1.44 8.35 2.07
N ALA A 206 0.49 8.67 1.18
CA ALA A 206 -0.62 7.79 0.86
C ALA A 206 -0.19 6.65 -0.07
N PRO A 207 -0.42 5.37 0.30
CA PRO A 207 -0.04 4.23 -0.53
C PRO A 207 -0.92 4.04 -1.79
N ILE A 208 -2.04 4.76 -1.88
CA ILE A 208 -2.96 4.77 -3.04
C ILE A 208 -2.28 5.20 -4.36
N ALA A 209 -1.15 5.89 -4.26
CA ALA A 209 -0.20 6.22 -5.32
C ALA A 209 0.11 5.06 -6.29
N LEU A 210 0.03 3.83 -5.79
CA LEU A 210 0.35 2.63 -6.55
C LEU A 210 -0.73 2.21 -7.55
N LEU A 211 -2.00 2.58 -7.32
CA LEU A 211 -3.14 2.15 -8.14
C LEU A 211 -2.93 2.33 -9.66
N PRO A 212 -2.60 3.54 -10.18
CA PRO A 212 -2.47 3.73 -11.63
C PRO A 212 -1.31 2.90 -12.20
N ALA A 213 -0.22 2.77 -11.46
CA ALA A 213 0.97 2.03 -11.88
C ALA A 213 0.74 0.51 -11.88
N GLU A 214 0.04 -0.02 -10.89
CA GLU A 214 -0.35 -1.42 -10.80
C GLU A 214 -1.29 -1.82 -11.94
N LEU A 215 -2.27 -0.97 -12.27
CA LEU A 215 -3.15 -1.17 -13.43
C LEU A 215 -2.36 -1.24 -14.74
N ILE A 216 -1.46 -0.27 -14.97
CA ILE A 216 -0.63 -0.22 -16.18
C ILE A 216 0.18 -1.51 -16.34
N VAL A 217 0.86 -1.95 -15.28
CA VAL A 217 1.70 -3.16 -15.31
C VAL A 217 0.85 -4.42 -15.48
N GLY A 218 -0.24 -4.54 -14.71
CA GLY A 218 -1.16 -5.67 -14.78
C GLY A 218 -1.78 -5.85 -16.17
N ILE A 219 -2.32 -4.79 -16.75
CA ILE A 219 -2.90 -4.80 -18.10
C ILE A 219 -1.85 -5.14 -19.15
N ALA A 220 -0.67 -4.51 -19.08
CA ALA A 220 0.40 -4.75 -20.04
C ALA A 220 0.88 -6.22 -20.04
N LEU A 221 0.94 -6.84 -18.85
CA LEU A 221 1.28 -8.26 -18.70
C LEU A 221 0.18 -9.17 -19.26
N LEU A 222 -1.10 -8.86 -19.04
CA LEU A 222 -2.21 -9.62 -19.63
C LEU A 222 -2.18 -9.57 -21.16
N ILE A 223 -2.04 -8.38 -21.76
CA ILE A 223 -1.95 -8.22 -23.22
C ILE A 223 -0.72 -8.98 -23.74
N GLY A 224 0.38 -9.01 -22.98
CA GLY A 224 1.61 -9.75 -23.33
C GLY A 224 1.49 -11.26 -23.23
N SER A 225 0.48 -11.76 -22.53
CA SER A 225 0.19 -13.19 -22.41
C SER A 225 -0.81 -13.68 -23.45
N ARG A 226 -1.29 -12.83 -24.37
CA ARG A 226 -2.22 -13.22 -25.45
C ARG A 226 -1.56 -13.37 -26.81
N ARG A 227 -0.33 -12.87 -26.95
CA ARG A 227 0.52 -13.01 -28.14
C ARG A 227 1.59 -14.05 -27.87
#